data_AF-A0A2V8SDK0-F1
#
_entry.id   AF-A0A2V8SDK0-F1
#
_cell.length_a   1.000
_cell.length_b   1.000
_cell.length_c   1.000
_cell.angle_alpha   90.00
_cell.angle_beta   90.00
_cell.angle_gamma   90.00
#
_symmetry.space_group_name_H-M   'P 1'
#
loop_
_entity.id
_entity.type
_entity.pdbx_description
1 polymer ?
#
loop_
_entity_poly.entity_id
_entity_poly.type
_entity_poly.pdbx_seq_one_letter_code
_entity_poly.pdbx_strand_id
1 'polypeptide(L)'
;LDQVYDLIAARIITTDETRYCYAALGVVHTLWQPIPGRFKDWIATPRDNLYQSLHTSVIGTKGQPFEIQIRTEGMHRIAEEGVAAHWKYKEGRRGAHDDDEAFHWLRSLVEWSQEVKDSRDFLESLKLDLYPKDVYAFT
;
A
#
# COMPACT_ATOMS: atom_id res chain seq x y z
N LEU A 1 30.85 -7.89 -7.60
CA LEU A 1 30.43 -7.24 -6.34
C LEU A 1 30.13 -5.77 -6.63
N ASP A 2 29.45 -5.51 -7.75
CA ASP A 2 29.32 -4.17 -8.33
C ASP A 2 28.10 -3.46 -7.76
N GLN A 3 28.36 -2.29 -7.16
CA GLN A 3 27.46 -1.15 -7.11
C GLN A 3 26.24 -1.26 -6.17
N VAL A 4 26.52 -1.33 -4.87
CA VAL A 4 25.58 -0.86 -3.85
C VAL A 4 25.53 0.68 -3.92
N TYR A 5 24.74 1.23 -4.85
CA TYR A 5 24.49 2.67 -4.94
C TYR A 5 23.51 3.18 -3.87
N ASP A 6 22.82 2.27 -3.18
CA ASP A 6 21.72 2.61 -2.27
C ASP A 6 22.17 2.66 -0.80
N LEU A 7 23.37 3.17 -0.51
CA LEU A 7 23.82 3.32 0.89
C LEU A 7 23.05 4.43 1.63
N ILE A 8 22.48 5.39 0.89
CA ILE A 8 21.78 6.55 1.42
C ILE A 8 20.46 6.74 0.67
N ALA A 9 19.36 6.77 1.43
CA ALA A 9 18.03 7.09 0.92
C ALA A 9 17.39 8.20 1.76
N ALA A 10 16.74 9.15 1.10
CA ALA A 10 15.94 10.19 1.75
C ALA A 10 14.45 9.92 1.53
N ARG A 11 13.64 10.21 2.54
CA ARG A 11 12.18 10.03 2.48
C ARG A 11 11.48 11.36 2.62
N ILE A 12 10.57 11.65 1.69
CA ILE A 12 9.71 12.84 1.71
C ILE A 12 8.29 12.36 1.99
N ILE A 13 7.74 12.80 3.13
CA ILE A 13 6.34 12.59 3.49
C ILE A 13 5.57 13.86 3.19
N THR A 14 4.50 13.72 2.42
CA THR A 14 3.61 14.81 2.01
C THR A 14 2.24 14.65 2.67
N THR A 15 1.41 15.70 2.64
CA THR A 15 0.01 15.61 3.05
C THR A 15 -0.76 14.57 2.22
N ASP A 16 -1.96 14.18 2.68
CA ASP A 16 -2.78 13.11 2.08
C ASP A 16 -3.42 13.46 0.72
N GLU A 17 -2.65 14.05 -0.21
CA GLU A 17 -3.04 14.22 -1.61
C GLU A 17 -1.87 13.84 -2.53
N THR A 18 -2.12 12.93 -3.48
CA THR A 18 -1.09 12.39 -4.39
C THR A 18 -0.41 13.45 -5.25
N ARG A 19 -1.11 14.54 -5.59
CA ARG A 19 -0.55 15.66 -6.37
C ARG A 19 0.72 16.24 -5.74
N TYR A 20 0.82 16.24 -4.40
CA TYR A 20 2.00 16.77 -3.72
C TYR A 20 3.20 15.84 -3.83
N CYS A 21 3.00 14.52 -3.95
CA CYS A 21 4.09 13.59 -4.22
C CYS A 21 4.74 13.90 -5.59
N TYR A 22 3.92 14.10 -6.63
CA TYR A 22 4.41 14.44 -7.97
C TYR A 22 5.01 15.85 -8.03
N ALA A 23 4.45 16.82 -7.30
CA ALA A 23 5.06 18.15 -7.18
C ALA A 23 6.45 18.09 -6.52
N ALA A 24 6.59 17.32 -5.44
CA ALA A 24 7.88 17.10 -4.78
C ALA A 24 8.89 16.39 -5.71
N LEU A 25 8.43 15.42 -6.52
CA LEU A 25 9.27 14.79 -7.55
C LEU A 25 9.82 15.83 -8.54
N GLY A 26 8.98 16.75 -9.02
CA GLY A 26 9.39 17.82 -9.93
C GLY A 26 10.46 18.74 -9.31
N VAL A 27 10.31 19.11 -8.04
CA VAL A 27 11.32 19.88 -7.30
C VAL A 27 12.63 19.10 -7.20
N VAL A 28 12.56 17.82 -6.82
CA VAL A 28 13.72 16.92 -6.72
C VAL A 28 14.49 16.84 -8.04
N HIS A 29 13.80 16.62 -9.17
CA HIS A 29 14.41 16.54 -10.50
C HIS A 29 14.92 17.89 -11.04
N THR A 30 14.48 19.01 -10.45
CA THR A 30 15.04 20.34 -10.75
C THR A 30 16.35 20.58 -10.01
N LEU A 31 16.49 20.05 -8.79
CA LEU A 31 17.68 20.22 -7.95
C LEU A 31 18.79 19.22 -8.27
N TRP A 32 18.42 17.98 -8.64
CA TRP A 32 19.36 16.89 -8.88
C TRP A 32 19.03 16.14 -10.15
N GLN A 33 20.08 15.75 -10.87
CA GLN A 33 19.93 15.01 -12.12
C GLN A 33 19.40 13.59 -11.84
N PRO A 34 18.23 13.20 -12.38
CA PRO A 34 17.73 11.84 -12.24
C PRO A 34 18.58 10.85 -13.02
N ILE A 35 18.77 9.66 -12.46
CA ILE A 35 19.45 8.56 -13.13
C ILE A 35 18.43 7.83 -14.03
N PRO A 36 18.65 7.76 -15.36
CA PRO A 36 17.73 7.10 -16.27
C PRO A 36 17.46 5.64 -15.89
N GLY A 37 16.21 5.20 -16.02
CA GLY A 37 15.79 3.84 -15.68
C GLY A 37 15.71 3.54 -14.18
N ARG A 38 15.98 4.51 -13.30
CA ARG A 38 15.89 4.39 -11.84
C ARG A 38 14.71 5.14 -11.23
N PHE A 39 13.67 5.38 -12.02
CA PHE A 39 12.39 5.92 -11.54
C PHE A 39 11.35 4.81 -11.49
N LYS A 40 10.61 4.71 -10.38
CA LYS A 40 9.52 3.75 -10.20
C LYS A 40 8.32 4.46 -9.58
N ASP A 41 7.18 4.38 -10.24
CA ASP A 41 5.92 4.94 -9.77
C ASP A 41 5.04 3.85 -9.16
N TRP A 42 5.23 3.58 -7.86
CA TRP A 42 4.35 2.65 -7.14
C TRP A 42 3.04 3.32 -6.69
N ILE A 43 2.82 4.60 -6.96
CA ILE A 43 1.51 5.24 -6.74
C ILE A 43 0.56 4.82 -7.87
N ALA A 44 1.03 4.91 -9.12
CA ALA A 44 0.26 4.53 -10.31
C ALA A 44 0.12 3.01 -10.47
N THR A 45 1.16 2.26 -10.14
CA THR A 45 1.15 0.79 -10.13
C THR A 45 1.53 0.26 -8.75
N PRO A 46 0.60 0.18 -7.79
CA PRO A 46 0.87 -0.34 -6.45
C PRO A 46 1.37 -1.78 -6.48
N ARG A 47 2.15 -2.17 -5.47
CA ARG A 47 2.53 -3.57 -5.27
C ARG A 47 1.38 -4.37 -4.65
N ASP A 48 1.48 -5.70 -4.71
CA ASP A 48 0.46 -6.62 -4.16
C ASP A 48 0.15 -6.39 -2.68
N ASN A 49 1.14 -5.94 -1.89
CA ASN A 49 0.97 -5.57 -0.50
C ASN A 49 0.41 -4.14 -0.29
N LEU A 50 -0.16 -3.55 -1.33
CA LEU A 50 -0.67 -2.18 -1.38
C LEU A 50 0.37 -1.09 -1.08
N TYR A 51 1.65 -1.41 -1.18
CA TYR A 51 2.71 -0.42 -1.04
C TYR A 51 2.62 0.63 -2.16
N GLN A 52 2.61 1.89 -1.76
CA GLN A 52 2.59 3.06 -2.65
C GLN A 52 3.69 4.06 -2.26
N SER A 53 4.48 4.48 -3.25
CA SER A 53 5.55 5.47 -3.13
C SER A 53 6.12 5.78 -4.51
N LEU A 54 6.65 6.99 -4.72
CA LEU A 54 7.52 7.30 -5.85
C LEU A 54 8.96 7.04 -5.43
N HIS A 55 9.71 6.24 -6.21
CA HIS A 55 11.14 6.03 -6.00
C HIS A 55 11.91 6.65 -7.15
N THR A 56 12.93 7.44 -6.84
CA THR A 56 13.84 7.99 -7.86
C THR A 56 15.27 8.00 -7.34
N SER A 57 16.21 7.48 -8.11
CA SER A 57 17.64 7.70 -7.86
C SER A 57 18.12 8.95 -8.58
N VAL A 58 18.85 9.80 -7.88
CA VAL A 58 19.41 11.06 -8.40
C VAL A 58 20.89 11.17 -8.08
N ILE A 59 21.62 12.00 -8.83
CA ILE A 59 23.01 12.33 -8.55
C ILE A 59 23.04 13.65 -7.78
N GLY A 60 23.52 13.60 -6.53
CA GLY A 60 23.66 14.77 -5.69
C GLY A 60 24.73 15.74 -6.19
N THR A 61 24.76 16.96 -5.63
CA THR A 61 25.71 18.01 -6.02
C THR A 61 27.19 17.64 -5.84
N LYS A 62 27.48 16.65 -4.99
CA LYS A 62 28.83 16.10 -4.77
C LYS A 62 29.15 14.89 -5.67
N GLY A 63 28.31 14.60 -6.66
CA GLY A 63 28.46 13.46 -7.57
C GLY A 63 28.09 12.10 -6.97
N GLN A 64 27.64 12.06 -5.70
CA GLN A 64 27.21 10.83 -5.06
C GLN A 64 25.75 10.51 -5.41
N PRO A 65 25.46 9.29 -5.89
CA PRO A 65 24.09 8.86 -6.12
C PRO A 65 23.38 8.60 -4.79
N PHE A 66 22.09 8.90 -4.73
CA PHE A 66 21.23 8.54 -3.60
C PHE A 66 19.79 8.34 -4.07
N GLU A 67 19.02 7.57 -3.30
CA GLU A 67 17.60 7.32 -3.58
C GLU A 67 16.70 8.31 -2.83
N ILE A 68 15.61 8.72 -3.46
CA ILE A 68 14.55 9.50 -2.84
C ILE A 68 13.24 8.72 -2.95
N GLN A 69 12.55 8.59 -1.83
CA GLN A 69 11.23 7.97 -1.73
C GLN A 69 10.19 9.02 -1.31
N ILE A 70 9.14 9.20 -2.11
CA ILE A 70 8.12 10.23 -1.89
C ILE A 70 6.75 9.58 -1.75
N ARG A 71 6.05 9.86 -0.65
CA ARG A 71 4.71 9.30 -0.40
C ARG A 71 3.89 10.19 0.53
N THR A 72 2.60 9.93 0.64
CA THR A 72 1.73 10.64 1.62
C THR A 72 1.86 10.03 3.01
N GLU A 73 1.33 10.71 4.04
CA GLU A 73 1.21 10.16 5.39
C GLU A 73 0.37 8.87 5.44
N GLY A 74 -0.73 8.80 4.68
CA GLY A 74 -1.54 7.60 4.53
C GLY A 74 -0.76 6.43 3.92
N MET A 75 -0.03 6.67 2.84
CA MET A 75 0.84 5.68 2.21
C MET A 75 1.97 5.25 3.13
N HIS A 76 2.51 6.17 3.94
CA HIS A 76 3.55 5.87 4.91
C HIS A 76 3.06 4.92 5.99
N ARG A 77 1.85 5.15 6.55
CA ARG A 77 1.23 4.26 7.53
C ARG A 77 1.05 2.85 6.98
N ILE A 78 0.47 2.71 5.79
CA ILE A 78 0.30 1.39 5.12
C ILE A 78 1.65 0.68 4.96
N ALA A 79 2.70 1.42 4.60
CA ALA A 79 4.00 0.83 4.35
C ALA A 79 4.77 0.39 5.62
N GLU A 80 4.49 0.99 6.77
CA GLU A 80 5.13 0.62 8.05
C GLU A 80 4.29 -0.39 8.84
N GLU A 81 2.97 -0.23 8.84
CA GLU A 81 2.05 -0.96 9.72
C GLU A 81 1.22 -2.03 8.96
N GLY A 82 1.33 -2.06 7.63
CA GLY A 82 0.51 -2.90 6.77
C GLY A 82 -0.92 -2.38 6.60
N VAL A 83 -1.72 -3.12 5.83
CA VAL A 83 -3.07 -2.69 5.46
C VAL A 83 -4.03 -2.73 6.67
N ALA A 84 -3.80 -3.67 7.60
CA ALA A 84 -4.60 -3.88 8.81
C ALA A 84 -4.74 -2.63 9.71
N ALA A 85 -3.73 -1.76 9.73
CA ALA A 85 -3.74 -0.54 10.53
C ALA A 85 -4.49 0.63 9.85
N HIS A 86 -4.53 0.66 8.51
CA HIS A 86 -5.24 1.69 7.75
C HIS A 86 -6.76 1.60 7.91
N TRP A 87 -7.31 0.39 8.10
CA TRP A 87 -8.75 0.19 8.29
C TRP A 87 -9.27 0.70 9.64
N LYS A 88 -8.52 0.54 10.75
CA LYS A 88 -8.87 1.14 12.06
C LYS A 88 -9.03 2.65 12.00
N TYR A 89 -8.23 3.31 11.15
CA TYR A 89 -8.31 4.77 10.97
C TYR A 89 -9.53 5.20 10.14
N LYS A 90 -9.97 4.38 9.17
CA LYS A 90 -11.20 4.64 8.40
C LYS A 90 -12.46 4.39 9.22
N GLU A 91 -12.46 3.39 10.11
CA GLU A 91 -13.51 3.19 11.12
C GLU A 91 -13.66 4.43 12.02
N GLY A 92 -12.56 5.02 12.49
CA GLY A 92 -12.61 6.23 13.32
C GLY A 92 -13.18 7.50 12.63
N ARG A 93 -13.28 7.51 11.29
CA ARG A 93 -13.81 8.65 10.50
C ARG A 93 -15.21 8.41 9.93
N ARG A 94 -15.69 7.17 9.84
CA ARG A 94 -17.05 6.85 9.40
C ARG A 94 -17.82 6.34 10.62
N GLY A 95 -18.75 7.17 11.13
CA GLY A 95 -19.57 6.83 12.27
C GLY A 95 -20.22 5.45 12.12
N ALA A 96 -20.25 4.72 13.24
CA ALA A 96 -20.78 3.36 13.38
C ALA A 96 -22.11 3.20 12.64
N HIS A 97 -22.12 2.35 11.62
CA HIS A 97 -23.35 1.83 11.03
C HIS A 97 -23.09 0.39 10.58
N ASP A 98 -24.13 -0.43 10.75
CA ASP A 98 -24.34 -1.88 10.57
C ASP A 98 -23.61 -2.64 9.43
N ASP A 99 -22.81 -1.97 8.60
CA ASP A 99 -21.94 -2.58 7.59
C ASP A 99 -20.70 -3.27 8.21
N ASP A 100 -20.35 -2.95 9.47
CA ASP A 100 -19.11 -3.38 10.11
C ASP A 100 -18.93 -4.92 10.16
N GLU A 101 -20.01 -5.71 10.31
CA GLU A 101 -19.88 -7.17 10.45
C GLU A 101 -19.53 -7.87 9.11
N ALA A 102 -20.13 -7.43 8.01
CA ALA A 102 -19.80 -7.93 6.67
C ALA A 102 -18.39 -7.52 6.23
N PHE A 103 -17.96 -6.31 6.63
CA PHE A 103 -16.59 -5.84 6.39
C PHE A 103 -15.57 -6.55 7.29
N HIS A 104 -15.91 -6.89 8.53
CA HIS A 104 -15.07 -7.72 9.40
C HIS A 104 -14.92 -9.16 8.87
N TRP A 105 -15.97 -9.75 8.30
CA TRP A 105 -15.88 -11.06 7.65
C TRP A 105 -14.99 -11.03 6.40
N LEU A 106 -15.14 -10.01 5.53
CA LEU A 106 -14.25 -9.79 4.38
C LEU A 106 -12.78 -9.60 4.81
N ARG A 107 -12.55 -8.92 5.93
CA ARG A 107 -11.22 -8.74 6.53
C ARG A 107 -10.58 -10.08 6.89
N SER A 108 -11.30 -10.95 7.58
CA SER A 108 -10.80 -12.29 7.93
C SER A 108 -10.50 -13.13 6.69
N LEU A 109 -11.30 -13.01 5.63
CA LEU A 109 -11.08 -13.74 4.38
C LEU A 109 -9.83 -13.29 3.61
N VAL A 110 -9.57 -11.98 3.54
CA VAL A 110 -8.40 -11.45 2.84
C VAL A 110 -7.11 -11.73 3.62
N GLU A 111 -7.13 -11.57 4.95
CA GLU A 111 -6.01 -11.92 5.82
C GLU A 111 -5.67 -13.42 5.72
N TRP A 112 -6.69 -14.29 5.73
CA TRP A 112 -6.50 -15.74 5.57
C TRP A 112 -6.00 -16.14 4.17
N SER A 113 -6.45 -15.45 3.11
CA SER A 113 -5.96 -15.68 1.74
C SER A 113 -4.48 -15.36 1.57
N GLN A 114 -3.90 -14.46 2.38
CA GLN A 114 -2.47 -14.17 2.31
C GLN A 114 -1.61 -15.21 3.06
N GLU A 115 -2.20 -15.98 3.98
CA GLU A 115 -1.51 -17.03 4.74
C GLU A 115 -1.54 -18.40 4.05
N VAL A 116 -2.56 -18.70 3.25
CA VAL A 116 -2.73 -20.02 2.62
C VAL A 116 -2.09 -20.06 1.22
N LYS A 117 -1.05 -20.88 1.05
CA LYS A 117 -0.31 -21.07 -0.22
C LYS A 117 -1.04 -21.92 -1.28
N ASP A 118 -2.15 -22.56 -0.94
CA ASP A 118 -2.83 -23.53 -1.83
C ASP A 118 -4.30 -23.14 -2.08
N SER A 119 -4.62 -22.80 -3.32
CA SER A 119 -5.90 -22.18 -3.71
C SER A 119 -7.11 -23.14 -3.72
N ARG A 120 -6.90 -24.45 -3.48
CA ARG A 120 -7.97 -25.46 -3.54
C ARG A 120 -8.77 -25.58 -2.24
N ASP A 121 -8.10 -25.60 -1.09
CA ASP A 121 -8.76 -25.64 0.23
C ASP A 121 -9.53 -24.33 0.51
N PHE A 122 -9.08 -23.23 -0.10
CA PHE A 122 -9.75 -21.92 -0.09
C PHE A 122 -11.15 -21.96 -0.74
N LEU A 123 -11.33 -22.66 -1.86
CA LEU A 123 -12.61 -22.70 -2.57
C LEU A 123 -13.65 -23.62 -1.91
N GLU A 124 -13.21 -24.67 -1.20
CA GLU A 124 -14.13 -25.55 -0.48
C GLU A 124 -14.67 -24.91 0.81
N SER A 125 -13.84 -24.19 1.55
CA SER A 125 -14.25 -23.46 2.76
C SER A 125 -15.19 -22.29 2.45
N LEU A 126 -14.94 -21.53 1.38
CA LEU A 126 -15.85 -20.45 0.93
C LEU A 126 -17.24 -20.96 0.55
N LYS A 127 -17.33 -22.16 -0.04
CA LYS A 127 -18.60 -22.76 -0.43
C LYS A 127 -19.47 -23.13 0.77
N LEU A 128 -18.88 -23.44 1.93
CA LEU A 128 -19.62 -23.79 3.15
C LEU A 128 -20.22 -22.55 3.82
N ASP A 129 -19.49 -21.44 3.83
CA ASP A 129 -19.93 -20.19 4.50
C ASP A 129 -20.87 -19.32 3.65
N LEU A 130 -20.89 -19.51 2.32
CA LEU A 130 -21.78 -18.78 1.41
C LEU A 130 -23.21 -19.32 1.34
N TYR A 131 -23.53 -20.43 2.00
CA TYR A 131 -24.92 -20.88 2.10
C TYR A 131 -25.67 -19.98 3.09
N PRO A 132 -26.66 -19.20 2.65
CA PRO A 132 -27.55 -18.52 3.57
C PRO A 132 -28.23 -19.58 4.46
N LYS A 133 -28.32 -19.32 5.76
CA LYS A 133 -29.23 -20.10 6.62
C LYS A 133 -30.66 -19.77 6.18
N ASP A 134 -31.17 -20.47 5.18
CA ASP A 134 -32.58 -20.40 4.81
C ASP A 134 -33.40 -20.88 6.02
N VAL A 135 -34.04 -19.93 6.71
CA VAL A 135 -34.97 -20.21 7.80
C VAL A 135 -36.30 -20.60 7.15
N TYR A 136 -36.63 -21.89 7.17
CA TYR A 136 -37.94 -22.38 6.77
C TYR A 136 -38.94 -22.12 7.91
N ALA A 137 -39.93 -21.26 7.67
CA ALA A 137 -41.12 -21.15 8.51
C ALA A 137 -42.27 -21.93 7.85
N PHE A 138 -42.82 -22.91 8.54
CA PHE A 138 -44.08 -23.56 8.16
C PHE A 138 -45.23 -22.83 8.87
N THR A 139 -46.26 -22.43 8.12
CA THR A 139 -47.58 -22.02 8.64
C THR A 139 -48.60 -23.11 8.37
#